data_AF-A0A2V8ERK2-F1
#
_entry.id   AF-A0A2V8ERK2-F1
#
_cell.length_a   1.000
_cell.length_b   1.000
_cell.length_c   1.000
_cell.angle_alpha   90.00
_cell.angle_beta   90.00
_cell.angle_gamma   90.00
#
_symmetry.space_group_name_H-M   'P 1'
#
loop_
_entity.id
_entity.type
_entity.pdbx_description
1 polymer ?
#
loop_
_entity_poly.entity_id
_entity_poly.type
_entity_poly.pdbx_seq_one_letter_code
_entity_poly.pdbx_strand_id
1 'polypeptide(L)'
;MRPIPSGKIVYGDCKGEFGRMNMATGQEQNFWINPQQRYGKNPKEMMYRFVRQAPIEIDAHNPGIVYHGSQYVHKSIDGGLHWTKFSPDVTANGPESQVTSGEPITRDMTGEEVYAALYAMRSSRLEPGVFWTGSNDGPVWVTRDNGRTWKNVTPPELPPGGRVHTIEDSPHRRGSAYVSVYRMYLNDFKPYLYMTNDYGAHWTLLTDGANGIPATQPMHIVREDPEQEGLLYAGTLEGAYVSFDQGKHWQTLQQNLPATPVTDLKVHHGDLLASTMGRSFWVMDDIAPLRQLAASVTKPARSRTTDSPNQAGAIDITRAGARADRGAFATVRDLDALESAQPTAAKPPIGQDARPAQGSRAALGSSLAIKPFDGSNVFLFTPAPAYRVHYSPSGGRPDVPEYPPAGARIDYYLAASSGDV
;
A
#
# COMPACT_ATOMS: atom_id res chain seq x y z
N MET A 1 -0.90 -2.97 21.32
CA MET A 1 -0.56 -1.64 21.89
C MET A 1 -1.02 -0.53 20.95
N ARG A 2 -1.48 0.61 21.48
CA ARG A 2 -1.99 1.77 20.73
C ARG A 2 -1.58 3.08 21.45
N PRO A 3 -0.57 3.83 20.99
CA PRO A 3 -0.17 5.10 21.58
C PRO A 3 -1.16 6.23 21.21
N ILE A 4 -1.44 7.15 22.12
CA ILE A 4 -2.11 8.42 21.78
C ILE A 4 -1.15 9.33 21.00
N PRO A 5 -1.63 10.30 20.20
CA PRO A 5 -0.77 11.14 19.34
C PRO A 5 0.34 11.91 20.07
N SER A 6 0.17 12.21 21.37
CA SER A 6 1.22 12.86 22.18
C SER A 6 2.32 11.93 22.67
N GLY A 7 2.22 10.60 22.44
CA GLY A 7 3.13 9.57 22.93
C GLY A 7 3.11 9.34 24.45
N LYS A 8 2.45 10.20 25.23
CA LYS A 8 2.48 10.17 26.70
C LYS A 8 1.71 9.00 27.31
N ILE A 9 0.64 8.54 26.65
CA ILE A 9 -0.15 7.38 27.06
C ILE A 9 -0.08 6.33 25.97
N VAL A 10 0.15 5.08 26.38
CA VAL A 10 0.08 3.90 25.52
C VAL A 10 -0.97 2.97 26.09
N TYR A 11 -1.96 2.61 25.29
CA TYR A 11 -2.90 1.56 25.63
C TYR A 11 -2.38 0.19 25.19
N GLY A 12 -2.69 -0.84 25.94
CA GLY A 12 -2.41 -2.24 25.61
C GLY A 12 -3.64 -3.10 25.91
N ASP A 13 -3.66 -4.30 25.36
CA ASP A 13 -4.57 -5.33 25.87
C ASP A 13 -3.86 -6.68 25.96
N CYS A 14 -4.44 -7.54 26.78
CA CYS A 14 -4.37 -8.98 26.57
C CYS A 14 -5.72 -9.57 26.95
N LYS A 15 -6.40 -10.26 26.03
CA LYS A 15 -7.63 -11.01 26.32
C LYS A 15 -8.75 -10.16 26.98
N GLY A 16 -8.83 -8.87 26.63
CA GLY A 16 -9.82 -7.95 27.19
C GLY A 16 -9.43 -7.28 28.52
N GLU A 17 -8.29 -7.63 29.10
CA GLU A 17 -7.63 -6.78 30.10
C GLU A 17 -7.10 -5.54 29.39
N PHE A 18 -7.62 -4.36 29.70
CA PHE A 18 -7.23 -3.11 29.05
C PHE A 18 -6.18 -2.39 29.88
N GLY A 19 -4.92 -2.39 29.40
CA GLY A 19 -3.80 -1.71 30.04
C GLY A 19 -3.67 -0.25 29.58
N ARG A 20 -3.32 0.63 30.52
CA ARG A 20 -2.99 2.05 30.29
C ARG A 20 -1.63 2.34 30.92
N MET A 21 -0.63 2.57 30.08
CA MET A 21 0.72 2.96 30.50
C MET A 21 0.94 4.47 30.32
N ASN A 22 1.42 5.15 31.37
CA ASN A 22 1.89 6.52 31.31
C ASN A 22 3.42 6.55 31.12
N MET A 23 3.85 6.89 29.90
CA MET A 23 5.25 6.89 29.49
C MET A 23 6.11 7.93 30.23
N ALA A 24 5.49 8.96 30.82
CA ALA A 24 6.22 10.00 31.56
C ALA A 24 6.47 9.63 33.04
N THR A 25 5.63 8.78 33.63
CA THR A 25 5.74 8.38 35.05
C THR A 25 6.12 6.91 35.24
N GLY A 26 6.08 6.11 34.17
CA GLY A 26 6.26 4.65 34.26
C GLY A 26 5.07 3.92 34.90
N GLN A 27 3.92 4.58 35.10
CA GLN A 27 2.77 4.00 35.78
C GLN A 27 1.86 3.23 34.80
N GLU A 28 1.67 1.94 35.07
CA GLU A 28 0.66 1.10 34.41
C GLU A 28 -0.62 1.01 35.27
N GLN A 29 -1.77 0.92 34.60
CA GLN A 29 -3.08 0.70 35.20
C GLN A 29 -3.88 -0.28 34.33
N ASN A 30 -4.45 -1.32 34.93
CA ASN A 30 -5.27 -2.30 34.22
C ASN A 30 -6.74 -2.13 34.56
N PHE A 31 -7.58 -2.13 33.53
CA PHE A 31 -9.01 -1.95 33.60
C PHE A 31 -9.73 -3.08 32.88
N TRP A 32 -10.99 -3.30 33.26
CA TRP A 32 -11.86 -4.29 32.63
C TRP A 32 -13.20 -3.63 32.30
N ILE A 33 -13.73 -3.90 31.11
CA ILE A 33 -15.10 -3.47 30.73
C ILE A 33 -16.13 -4.12 31.67
N ASN A 34 -15.88 -5.36 32.07
CA ASN A 34 -16.63 -6.07 33.11
C ASN A 34 -15.78 -7.22 33.67
N PRO A 35 -15.81 -7.50 34.99
CA PRO A 35 -15.10 -8.65 35.57
C PRO A 35 -15.72 -9.98 35.10
N GLN A 36 -14.99 -10.74 34.30
CA GLN A 36 -15.40 -12.07 33.84
C GLN A 36 -14.25 -13.09 33.88
N GLN A 37 -14.54 -14.31 34.33
CA GLN A 37 -13.65 -15.46 34.13
C GLN A 37 -13.91 -16.07 32.76
N ARG A 38 -12.86 -16.16 31.93
CA ARG A 38 -12.88 -16.69 30.55
C ARG A 38 -12.15 -18.01 30.36
N TYR A 39 -11.18 -18.33 31.22
CA TYR A 39 -10.34 -19.52 31.09
C TYR A 39 -11.20 -20.79 31.16
N GLY A 40 -11.09 -21.66 30.15
CA GLY A 40 -11.85 -22.91 30.03
C GLY A 40 -13.36 -22.78 29.79
N LYS A 41 -13.91 -21.57 29.57
CA LYS A 41 -15.33 -21.38 29.30
C LYS A 41 -15.67 -21.62 27.83
N ASN A 42 -16.88 -22.13 27.58
CA ASN A 42 -17.46 -22.11 26.24
C ASN A 42 -17.78 -20.64 25.84
N PRO A 43 -17.47 -20.19 24.60
CA PRO A 43 -17.79 -18.85 24.10
C PRO A 43 -19.25 -18.41 24.27
N LYS A 44 -20.19 -19.37 24.23
CA LYS A 44 -21.64 -19.16 24.45
C LYS A 44 -21.99 -18.67 25.87
N GLU A 45 -21.11 -18.93 26.84
CA GLU A 45 -21.25 -18.53 28.25
C GLU A 45 -20.44 -17.27 28.59
N MET A 46 -19.70 -16.71 27.63
CA MET A 46 -18.92 -15.49 27.83
C MET A 46 -19.82 -14.25 27.65
N MET A 47 -19.77 -13.32 28.61
CA MET A 47 -20.46 -12.04 28.47
C MET A 47 -19.83 -11.22 27.34
N TYR A 48 -18.50 -11.18 27.30
CA TYR A 48 -17.74 -10.50 26.26
C TYR A 48 -16.64 -11.41 25.69
N ARG A 49 -16.68 -11.61 24.37
CA ARG A 49 -15.68 -12.39 23.63
C ARG A 49 -14.59 -11.45 23.13
N PHE A 50 -13.35 -11.65 23.57
CA PHE A 50 -12.18 -10.92 23.05
C PHE A 50 -11.18 -11.92 22.51
N VAL A 51 -10.49 -11.59 21.42
CA VAL A 51 -9.28 -12.33 21.00
C VAL A 51 -8.10 -12.04 21.94
N ARG A 52 -6.94 -12.69 21.73
CA ARG A 52 -5.72 -12.45 22.53
C ARG A 52 -5.21 -11.00 22.47
N GLN A 53 -5.33 -10.36 21.30
CA GLN A 53 -4.99 -8.96 21.06
C GLN A 53 -6.23 -8.27 20.48
N ALA A 54 -7.11 -7.80 21.35
CA ALA A 54 -8.33 -7.12 20.97
C ALA A 54 -7.99 -5.78 20.29
N PRO A 55 -8.73 -5.36 19.24
CA PRO A 55 -8.47 -4.08 18.62
C PRO A 55 -8.74 -2.97 19.63
N ILE A 56 -7.75 -2.09 19.79
CA ILE A 56 -7.87 -0.80 20.47
C ILE A 56 -7.78 0.28 19.40
N GLU A 57 -8.78 1.14 19.33
CA GLU A 57 -8.79 2.27 18.43
C GLU A 57 -8.92 3.59 19.19
N ILE A 58 -8.26 4.65 18.69
CA ILE A 58 -8.36 6.00 19.23
C ILE A 58 -9.19 6.82 18.25
N ASP A 59 -10.09 7.65 18.76
CA ASP A 59 -10.90 8.51 17.90
C ASP A 59 -9.99 9.51 17.16
N ALA A 60 -10.06 9.51 15.82
CA ALA A 60 -9.17 10.30 14.99
C ALA A 60 -9.36 11.82 15.17
N HIS A 61 -10.52 12.25 15.68
CA HIS A 61 -10.87 13.66 15.89
C HIS A 61 -10.83 14.08 17.36
N ASN A 62 -10.85 13.12 18.30
CA ASN A 62 -10.71 13.39 19.73
C ASN A 62 -9.87 12.31 20.45
N PRO A 63 -8.55 12.48 20.58
CA PRO A 63 -7.67 11.51 21.23
C PRO A 63 -7.92 11.24 22.73
N GLY A 64 -8.86 11.95 23.37
CA GLY A 64 -9.37 11.59 24.71
C GLY A 64 -10.37 10.42 24.69
N ILE A 65 -10.88 10.05 23.51
CA ILE A 65 -11.81 8.93 23.32
C ILE A 65 -11.03 7.71 22.84
N VAL A 66 -11.23 6.58 23.52
CA VAL A 66 -10.65 5.28 23.16
C VAL A 66 -11.75 4.22 23.06
N TYR A 67 -11.59 3.34 22.07
CA TYR A 67 -12.47 2.23 21.77
C TYR A 67 -11.74 0.89 21.96
N HIS A 68 -12.44 -0.13 22.44
CA HIS A 68 -11.90 -1.48 22.67
C HIS A 68 -12.92 -2.52 22.18
N GLY A 69 -12.47 -3.51 21.39
CA GLY A 69 -13.35 -4.45 20.71
C GLY A 69 -13.49 -5.81 21.40
N SER A 70 -14.70 -6.16 21.84
CA SER A 70 -15.14 -7.54 22.06
C SER A 70 -15.90 -8.03 20.82
N GLN A 71 -17.00 -8.80 20.95
CA GLN A 71 -18.05 -8.83 19.91
C GLN A 71 -18.78 -7.49 19.73
N TYR A 72 -18.61 -6.56 20.68
CA TYR A 72 -19.10 -5.18 20.64
C TYR A 72 -17.92 -4.21 20.58
N VAL A 73 -18.13 -3.01 20.02
CA VAL A 73 -17.28 -1.85 20.31
C VAL A 73 -17.67 -1.28 21.67
N HIS A 74 -16.69 -1.11 22.55
CA HIS A 74 -16.84 -0.38 23.82
C HIS A 74 -16.12 0.96 23.71
N LYS A 75 -16.71 2.04 24.23
CA LYS A 75 -16.19 3.40 24.19
C LYS A 75 -15.93 3.92 25.61
N SER A 76 -14.74 4.47 25.81
CA SER A 76 -14.32 5.20 27.01
C SER A 76 -13.99 6.65 26.63
N ILE A 77 -14.21 7.58 27.57
CA ILE A 77 -13.87 9.01 27.44
C ILE A 77 -12.92 9.50 28.55
N ASP A 78 -12.44 8.59 29.39
CA ASP A 78 -11.63 8.84 30.59
C ASP A 78 -10.36 7.97 30.64
N GLY A 79 -9.96 7.41 29.49
CA GLY A 79 -8.75 6.60 29.36
C GLY A 79 -8.90 5.14 29.81
N GLY A 80 -10.13 4.64 29.93
CA GLY A 80 -10.44 3.23 30.16
C GLY A 80 -10.98 2.91 31.54
N LEU A 81 -11.26 3.93 32.36
CA LEU A 81 -11.86 3.77 33.69
C LEU A 81 -13.33 3.32 33.59
N HIS A 82 -14.10 3.93 32.69
CA HIS A 82 -15.50 3.57 32.47
C HIS A 82 -15.80 3.31 30.99
N TRP A 83 -16.61 2.28 30.75
CA TRP A 83 -16.93 1.79 29.40
C TRP A 83 -18.42 1.84 29.12
N THR A 84 -18.76 2.30 27.92
CA THR A 84 -20.12 2.30 27.37
C THR A 84 -20.16 1.45 26.11
N LYS A 85 -21.24 0.70 25.88
CA LYS A 85 -21.41 -0.07 24.64
C LYS A 85 -21.75 0.87 23.48
N PHE A 86 -20.92 0.86 22.44
CA PHE A 86 -21.02 1.75 21.28
C PHE A 86 -21.65 1.07 20.03
N SER A 87 -21.71 -0.26 20.01
CA SER A 87 -22.29 -1.03 18.91
C SER A 87 -23.27 -2.13 19.39
N PRO A 88 -24.17 -2.62 18.52
CA PRO A 88 -24.74 -3.97 18.68
C PRO A 88 -23.64 -5.03 18.50
N ASP A 89 -24.01 -6.32 18.57
CA ASP A 89 -23.08 -7.38 18.15
C ASP A 89 -22.83 -7.22 16.64
N VAL A 90 -21.56 -7.03 16.27
CA VAL A 90 -21.11 -6.72 14.90
C VAL A 90 -20.24 -7.86 14.35
N THR A 91 -20.50 -9.09 14.82
CA THR A 91 -19.85 -10.34 14.41
C THR A 91 -20.85 -11.25 13.67
N ALA A 92 -20.41 -12.39 13.13
CA ALA A 92 -21.34 -13.35 12.50
C ALA A 92 -22.13 -14.12 13.58
N ASN A 93 -21.45 -14.47 14.67
CA ASN A 93 -22.04 -15.13 15.85
C ASN A 93 -22.83 -16.41 15.52
N GLY A 94 -22.39 -17.14 14.49
CA GLY A 94 -23.00 -18.40 14.06
C GLY A 94 -22.78 -19.53 15.08
N PRO A 95 -23.65 -20.56 15.11
CA PRO A 95 -23.57 -21.65 16.07
C PRO A 95 -22.23 -22.41 16.04
N GLU A 96 -21.58 -22.49 14.88
CA GLU A 96 -20.25 -23.07 14.69
C GLU A 96 -19.14 -22.32 15.46
N SER A 97 -19.35 -21.05 15.82
CA SER A 97 -18.43 -20.26 16.63
C SER A 97 -18.71 -20.35 18.15
N GLN A 98 -19.81 -20.97 18.55
CA GLN A 98 -20.28 -21.07 19.94
C GLN A 98 -19.90 -22.42 20.60
N VAL A 99 -18.71 -22.93 20.28
CA VAL A 99 -18.19 -24.23 20.72
C VAL A 99 -16.92 -24.06 21.56
N THR A 100 -16.60 -25.05 22.40
CA THR A 100 -15.32 -25.05 23.12
C THR A 100 -14.19 -25.29 22.13
N SER A 101 -13.20 -24.40 22.09
CA SER A 101 -12.05 -24.52 21.20
C SER A 101 -11.25 -25.81 21.46
N GLY A 102 -10.76 -26.45 20.40
CA GLY A 102 -9.89 -27.62 20.46
C GLY A 102 -10.58 -28.97 20.72
N GLU A 103 -11.91 -29.00 20.86
CA GLU A 103 -12.66 -30.25 20.94
C GLU A 103 -12.62 -31.04 19.60
N PRO A 104 -12.62 -32.39 19.63
CA PRO A 104 -12.65 -33.25 20.82
C PRO A 104 -11.26 -33.61 21.38
N ILE A 105 -10.16 -33.18 20.74
CA ILE A 105 -8.81 -33.74 20.98
C ILE A 105 -8.12 -33.06 22.17
N THR A 106 -7.92 -31.74 22.10
CA THR A 106 -7.15 -30.96 23.08
C THR A 106 -7.84 -29.63 23.29
N ARG A 107 -8.70 -29.54 24.31
CA ARG A 107 -9.47 -28.32 24.63
C ARG A 107 -8.52 -27.16 24.93
N ASP A 108 -8.71 -26.02 24.26
CA ASP A 108 -8.04 -24.80 24.71
C ASP A 108 -8.66 -24.34 26.03
N MET A 109 -7.82 -24.28 27.06
CA MET A 109 -8.18 -23.75 28.38
C MET A 109 -7.70 -22.30 28.57
N THR A 110 -6.81 -21.79 27.70
CA THR A 110 -6.27 -20.42 27.74
C THR A 110 -7.32 -19.37 27.34
N GLY A 111 -8.38 -19.82 26.67
CA GLY A 111 -9.45 -19.04 26.11
C GLY A 111 -8.97 -18.11 25.00
N GLU A 112 -7.91 -18.43 24.25
CA GLU A 112 -7.33 -17.52 23.26
C GLU A 112 -8.06 -17.58 21.91
N GLU A 113 -8.43 -18.79 21.48
CA GLU A 113 -9.08 -19.08 20.21
C GLU A 113 -10.62 -18.93 20.31
N VAL A 114 -11.08 -17.72 20.62
CA VAL A 114 -12.52 -17.38 20.66
C VAL A 114 -12.94 -16.69 19.35
N TYR A 115 -13.89 -17.30 18.64
CA TYR A 115 -14.53 -16.71 17.45
C TYR A 115 -15.68 -15.76 17.82
N ALA A 116 -16.22 -15.07 16.82
CA ALA A 116 -17.24 -14.03 16.96
C ALA A 116 -16.78 -12.90 17.90
N ALA A 117 -15.57 -12.39 17.63
CA ALA A 117 -14.98 -11.23 18.28
C ALA A 117 -14.35 -10.28 17.25
N LEU A 118 -14.32 -8.98 17.54
CA LEU A 118 -13.67 -7.99 16.69
C LEU A 118 -12.15 -8.20 16.65
N TYR A 119 -11.58 -7.98 15.47
CA TYR A 119 -10.15 -8.10 15.18
C TYR A 119 -9.58 -6.82 14.55
N ALA A 120 -10.41 -6.08 13.81
CA ALA A 120 -10.08 -4.77 13.26
C ALA A 120 -11.15 -3.74 13.66
N MET A 121 -10.72 -2.52 13.95
CA MET A 121 -11.58 -1.35 14.13
C MET A 121 -10.88 -0.13 13.54
N ARG A 122 -11.66 0.81 12.98
CA ARG A 122 -11.10 2.05 12.42
C ARG A 122 -12.04 3.24 12.59
N SER A 123 -11.56 4.27 13.28
CA SER A 123 -12.16 5.60 13.27
C SER A 123 -11.80 6.28 11.95
N SER A 124 -12.77 6.90 11.26
CA SER A 124 -12.47 7.67 10.04
C SER A 124 -11.65 8.91 10.38
N ARG A 125 -10.54 9.11 9.66
CA ARG A 125 -9.68 10.30 9.75
C ARG A 125 -10.31 11.55 9.13
N LEU A 126 -11.27 11.37 8.23
CA LEU A 126 -11.91 12.47 7.49
C LEU A 126 -13.29 12.85 8.03
N GLU A 127 -13.96 11.95 8.74
CA GLU A 127 -15.40 12.07 9.04
C GLU A 127 -15.73 11.68 10.49
N PRO A 128 -15.93 12.66 11.39
CA PRO A 128 -16.37 12.38 12.76
C PRO A 128 -17.66 11.55 12.80
N GLY A 129 -17.68 10.51 13.63
CA GLY A 129 -18.83 9.61 13.75
C GLY A 129 -18.93 8.51 12.70
N VAL A 130 -18.03 8.47 11.70
CA VAL A 130 -17.85 7.30 10.83
C VAL A 130 -16.86 6.33 11.48
N PHE A 131 -17.29 5.09 11.70
CA PHE A 131 -16.49 4.07 12.36
C PHE A 131 -16.74 2.70 11.71
N TRP A 132 -15.66 1.96 11.48
CA TRP A 132 -15.66 0.65 10.84
C TRP A 132 -15.22 -0.44 11.81
N THR A 133 -15.77 -1.63 11.66
CA THR A 133 -15.40 -2.82 12.42
C THR A 133 -15.25 -4.03 11.51
N GLY A 134 -14.34 -4.92 11.89
CA GLY A 134 -14.05 -6.18 11.22
C GLY A 134 -13.83 -7.28 12.24
N SER A 135 -14.46 -8.43 12.02
CA SER A 135 -14.52 -9.53 12.97
C SER A 135 -13.68 -10.74 12.55
N ASN A 136 -13.35 -11.62 13.50
CA ASN A 136 -12.58 -12.83 13.22
C ASN A 136 -13.39 -13.97 12.58
N ASP A 137 -14.70 -13.80 12.46
CA ASP A 137 -15.67 -14.69 11.81
C ASP A 137 -16.27 -14.10 10.51
N GLY A 138 -15.72 -13.00 9.99
CA GLY A 138 -15.94 -12.53 8.62
C GLY A 138 -16.58 -11.15 8.45
N PRO A 139 -17.66 -10.79 9.18
CA PRO A 139 -18.38 -9.55 8.93
C PRO A 139 -17.57 -8.26 9.05
N VAL A 140 -17.84 -7.37 8.11
CA VAL A 140 -17.46 -5.95 8.10
C VAL A 140 -18.70 -5.10 8.34
N TRP A 141 -18.65 -4.20 9.32
CA TRP A 141 -19.74 -3.27 9.61
C TRP A 141 -19.25 -1.82 9.61
N VAL A 142 -20.17 -0.90 9.31
CA VAL A 142 -19.94 0.54 9.39
C VAL A 142 -21.09 1.25 10.10
N THR A 143 -20.75 2.23 10.94
CA THR A 143 -21.66 3.29 11.39
C THR A 143 -21.23 4.62 10.78
N ARG A 144 -22.18 5.52 10.54
CA ARG A 144 -21.95 6.87 9.97
C ARG A 144 -22.55 7.99 10.83
N ASP A 145 -23.07 7.64 12.01
CA ASP A 145 -23.86 8.52 12.87
C ASP A 145 -23.43 8.42 14.35
N ASN A 146 -22.15 8.12 14.57
CA ASN A 146 -21.53 7.94 15.90
C ASN A 146 -22.22 6.81 16.70
N GLY A 147 -22.39 5.66 16.06
CA GLY A 147 -22.80 4.40 16.70
C GLY A 147 -24.30 4.21 16.88
N ARG A 148 -25.15 5.11 16.39
CA ARG A 148 -26.62 5.02 16.53
C ARG A 148 -27.22 3.97 15.61
N THR A 149 -26.74 3.89 14.37
CA THR A 149 -27.08 2.87 13.40
C THR A 149 -25.83 2.21 12.84
N TRP A 150 -25.95 0.92 12.54
CA TRP A 150 -24.86 0.08 12.05
C TRP A 150 -25.38 -0.73 10.86
N LYS A 151 -24.60 -0.76 9.76
CA LYS A 151 -24.91 -1.51 8.56
C LYS A 151 -23.85 -2.61 8.35
N ASN A 152 -24.28 -3.84 8.15
CA ASN A 152 -23.41 -4.90 7.64
C ASN A 152 -23.10 -4.58 6.17
N VAL A 153 -21.81 -4.45 5.87
CA VAL A 153 -21.27 -4.07 4.58
C VAL A 153 -20.19 -5.05 4.13
N THR A 154 -20.29 -6.31 4.57
CA THR A 154 -19.38 -7.38 4.14
C THR A 154 -19.44 -7.54 2.61
N PRO A 155 -18.29 -7.65 1.90
CA PRO A 155 -18.29 -7.88 0.45
C PRO A 155 -19.09 -9.13 0.09
N PRO A 156 -20.06 -9.07 -0.84
CA PRO A 156 -20.96 -10.20 -1.10
C PRO A 156 -20.26 -11.41 -1.75
N GLU A 157 -19.12 -11.20 -2.41
CA GLU A 157 -18.28 -12.26 -2.99
C GLU A 157 -17.28 -12.85 -1.99
N LEU A 158 -17.18 -12.32 -0.77
CA LEU A 158 -16.35 -12.90 0.28
C LEU A 158 -17.05 -14.13 0.87
N PRO A 159 -16.45 -15.34 0.82
CA PRO A 159 -17.08 -16.51 1.43
C PRO A 159 -17.19 -16.34 2.96
N PRO A 160 -18.21 -16.92 3.63
CA PRO A 160 -18.38 -16.82 5.07
C PRO A 160 -17.14 -17.24 5.88
N GLY A 161 -16.98 -16.65 7.07
CA GLY A 161 -15.80 -16.84 7.90
C GLY A 161 -14.57 -16.07 7.42
N GLY A 162 -13.44 -16.33 8.07
CA GLY A 162 -12.20 -15.61 7.82
C GLY A 162 -12.05 -14.41 8.73
N ARG A 163 -10.80 -14.02 8.99
CA ARG A 163 -10.49 -12.92 9.89
C ARG A 163 -10.34 -11.62 9.10
N VAL A 164 -11.19 -10.64 9.32
CA VAL A 164 -10.94 -9.28 8.85
C VAL A 164 -9.70 -8.75 9.58
N HIS A 165 -8.57 -8.71 8.87
CA HIS A 165 -7.26 -8.54 9.49
C HIS A 165 -6.86 -7.06 9.59
N THR A 166 -7.28 -6.25 8.61
CA THR A 166 -7.05 -4.81 8.59
C THR A 166 -8.27 -4.09 8.02
N ILE A 167 -8.59 -2.92 8.58
CA ILE A 167 -9.39 -1.90 7.93
C ILE A 167 -8.57 -0.61 7.91
N GLU A 168 -8.36 -0.06 6.72
CA GLU A 168 -7.71 1.23 6.49
C GLU A 168 -8.72 2.15 5.79
N ASP A 169 -9.20 3.18 6.47
CA ASP A 169 -9.95 4.27 5.82
C ASP A 169 -9.05 5.01 4.83
N SER A 170 -9.57 5.71 3.82
CA SER A 170 -8.71 6.57 2.98
C SER A 170 -8.37 7.88 3.70
N PRO A 171 -7.11 8.34 3.68
CA PRO A 171 -6.76 9.70 4.12
C PRO A 171 -7.15 10.77 3.07
N HIS A 172 -7.56 10.37 1.86
CA HIS A 172 -7.89 11.26 0.74
C HIS A 172 -9.39 11.34 0.46
N ARG A 173 -10.10 10.20 0.54
CA ARG A 173 -11.49 10.07 0.09
C ARG A 173 -12.46 9.68 1.21
N ARG A 174 -13.47 10.53 1.42
CA ARG A 174 -14.63 10.25 2.28
C ARG A 174 -15.34 8.97 1.85
N GLY A 175 -15.90 8.24 2.82
CA GLY A 175 -16.53 6.94 2.60
C GLY A 175 -15.64 5.81 2.04
N SER A 176 -14.35 6.06 1.78
CA SER A 176 -13.47 5.06 1.17
C SER A 176 -12.71 4.25 2.21
N ALA A 177 -12.58 2.94 1.99
CA ALA A 177 -11.85 2.04 2.87
C ALA A 177 -11.28 0.84 2.11
N TYR A 178 -10.16 0.32 2.62
CA TYR A 178 -9.52 -0.92 2.20
C TYR A 178 -9.61 -1.96 3.32
N VAL A 179 -9.92 -3.20 2.96
CA VAL A 179 -10.14 -4.30 3.92
C VAL A 179 -9.38 -5.55 3.47
N SER A 180 -8.47 -6.04 4.32
CA SER A 180 -7.83 -7.34 4.13
C SER A 180 -8.57 -8.42 4.92
N VAL A 181 -8.73 -9.60 4.32
CA VAL A 181 -9.35 -10.76 4.98
C VAL A 181 -8.42 -11.96 4.91
N TYR A 182 -8.11 -12.53 6.07
CA TYR A 182 -7.15 -13.60 6.24
C TYR A 182 -7.89 -14.93 6.44
N ARG A 183 -7.80 -15.81 5.45
CA ARG A 183 -8.60 -17.04 5.36
C ARG A 183 -7.80 -18.35 5.43
N MET A 184 -6.48 -18.30 5.65
CA MET A 184 -5.64 -19.50 5.63
C MET A 184 -6.07 -20.57 6.65
N TYR A 185 -6.63 -20.16 7.81
CA TYR A 185 -7.13 -21.08 8.83
C TYR A 185 -8.37 -21.89 8.39
N LEU A 186 -8.98 -21.51 7.27
CA LEU A 186 -10.05 -22.25 6.57
C LEU A 186 -9.52 -23.01 5.34
N ASN A 187 -8.20 -23.22 5.27
CA ASN A 187 -7.49 -23.81 4.12
C ASN A 187 -7.69 -23.04 2.80
N ASP A 188 -7.87 -21.73 2.90
CA ASP A 188 -8.08 -20.82 1.78
C ASP A 188 -6.96 -19.76 1.75
N PHE A 189 -6.04 -19.93 0.79
CA PHE A 189 -4.81 -19.14 0.67
C PHE A 189 -4.93 -17.92 -0.26
N LYS A 190 -6.13 -17.66 -0.81
CA LYS A 190 -6.33 -16.58 -1.77
C LYS A 190 -6.04 -15.21 -1.14
N PRO A 191 -5.37 -14.28 -1.85
CA PRO A 191 -5.27 -12.91 -1.41
C PRO A 191 -6.66 -12.24 -1.46
N TYR A 192 -7.20 -11.87 -0.30
CA TYR A 192 -8.42 -11.06 -0.20
C TYR A 192 -8.08 -9.66 0.30
N LEU A 193 -7.96 -8.71 -0.62
CA LEU A 193 -7.90 -7.27 -0.35
C LEU A 193 -9.02 -6.59 -1.14
N TYR A 194 -9.99 -6.02 -0.44
CA TYR A 194 -11.11 -5.29 -1.04
C TYR A 194 -10.96 -3.77 -0.84
N MET A 195 -11.56 -3.01 -1.74
CA MET A 195 -11.72 -1.56 -1.64
C MET A 195 -13.16 -1.14 -1.88
N THR A 196 -13.63 -0.16 -1.14
CA THR A 196 -14.88 0.58 -1.35
C THR A 196 -14.58 2.07 -1.41
N ASN A 197 -15.39 2.83 -2.16
CA ASN A 197 -15.40 4.30 -2.14
C ASN A 197 -16.72 4.89 -1.60
N ASP A 198 -17.64 4.07 -1.10
CA ASP A 198 -19.04 4.45 -0.81
C ASP A 198 -19.61 3.86 0.48
N TYR A 199 -18.77 3.76 1.50
CA TYR A 199 -19.12 3.20 2.82
C TYR A 199 -19.52 1.72 2.75
N GLY A 200 -18.93 0.95 1.82
CA GLY A 200 -19.15 -0.48 1.66
C GLY A 200 -20.51 -0.82 1.03
N ALA A 201 -21.07 0.09 0.22
CA ALA A 201 -22.24 -0.26 -0.61
C ALA A 201 -21.81 -1.08 -1.84
N HIS A 202 -20.65 -0.78 -2.42
CA HIS A 202 -20.00 -1.57 -3.46
C HIS A 202 -18.54 -1.85 -3.10
N TRP A 203 -18.04 -3.00 -3.55
CA TRP A 203 -16.69 -3.47 -3.29
C TRP A 203 -15.99 -3.91 -4.58
N THR A 204 -14.70 -3.62 -4.66
CA THR A 204 -13.79 -4.10 -5.71
C THR A 204 -12.71 -4.95 -5.05
N LEU A 205 -12.52 -6.18 -5.53
CA LEU A 205 -11.38 -7.01 -5.15
C LEU A 205 -10.13 -6.47 -5.88
N LEU A 206 -9.10 -6.09 -5.13
CA LEU A 206 -7.82 -5.55 -5.64
C LEU A 206 -6.75 -6.63 -5.85
N THR A 207 -7.09 -7.90 -5.60
CA THR A 207 -6.16 -9.04 -5.67
C THR A 207 -6.86 -10.24 -6.29
N ASP A 208 -6.70 -10.40 -7.60
CA ASP A 208 -7.25 -11.53 -8.36
C ASP A 208 -6.34 -12.78 -8.36
N GLY A 209 -5.09 -12.61 -7.91
CA GLY A 209 -4.05 -13.65 -7.90
C GLY A 209 -3.12 -13.64 -9.11
N ALA A 210 -3.35 -12.73 -10.07
CA ALA A 210 -2.60 -12.56 -11.32
C ALA A 210 -2.08 -11.13 -11.53
N ASN A 211 -2.69 -10.12 -10.90
CA ASN A 211 -2.34 -8.71 -11.01
C ASN A 211 -1.09 -8.27 -10.23
N GLY A 212 -0.16 -9.20 -9.97
CA GLY A 212 1.13 -8.96 -9.31
C GLY A 212 1.27 -9.54 -7.90
N ILE A 213 0.16 -9.72 -7.16
CA ILE A 213 0.12 -10.52 -5.93
C ILE A 213 -0.35 -11.94 -6.30
N PRO A 214 0.47 -13.00 -6.11
CA PRO A 214 0.10 -14.37 -6.43
C PRO A 214 -1.12 -14.89 -5.67
N ALA A 215 -1.87 -15.81 -6.30
CA ALA A 215 -3.07 -16.43 -5.74
C ALA A 215 -2.86 -17.24 -4.43
N THR A 216 -1.62 -17.42 -3.97
CA THR A 216 -1.24 -18.16 -2.75
C THR A 216 -0.67 -17.26 -1.65
N GLN A 217 -0.91 -15.95 -1.70
CA GLN A 217 -0.41 -14.96 -0.73
C GLN A 217 -1.54 -14.39 0.16
N PRO A 218 -1.86 -15.00 1.31
CA PRO A 218 -2.81 -14.42 2.26
C PRO A 218 -2.45 -12.98 2.66
N MET A 219 -3.45 -12.10 2.69
CA MET A 219 -3.28 -10.67 2.97
C MET A 219 -3.30 -10.39 4.49
N HIS A 220 -2.26 -9.75 5.03
CA HIS A 220 -2.26 -9.23 6.39
C HIS A 220 -2.70 -7.76 6.42
N ILE A 221 -1.97 -6.90 5.69
CA ILE A 221 -2.04 -5.44 5.85
C ILE A 221 -2.13 -4.72 4.51
N VAL A 222 -2.80 -3.55 4.53
CA VAL A 222 -2.83 -2.57 3.45
C VAL A 222 -2.73 -1.16 4.05
N ARG A 223 -2.01 -0.25 3.38
CA ARG A 223 -1.96 1.19 3.68
C ARG A 223 -2.04 1.98 2.39
N GLU A 224 -2.84 3.05 2.39
CA GLU A 224 -2.76 4.12 1.37
C GLU A 224 -1.78 5.18 1.88
N ASP A 225 -0.87 5.66 1.02
CA ASP A 225 0.07 6.72 1.37
C ASP A 225 -0.69 8.00 1.78
N PRO A 226 -0.32 8.67 2.89
CA PRO A 226 -1.06 9.83 3.40
C PRO A 226 -0.90 11.11 2.56
N GLU A 227 0.04 11.18 1.63
CA GLU A 227 0.33 12.38 0.82
C GLU A 227 0.05 12.17 -0.68
N GLN A 228 0.06 10.92 -1.15
CA GLN A 228 -0.12 10.56 -2.56
C GLN A 228 -1.29 9.60 -2.73
N GLU A 229 -2.41 10.13 -3.23
CA GLU A 229 -3.61 9.36 -3.52
C GLU A 229 -3.33 8.21 -4.52
N GLY A 230 -3.90 7.04 -4.26
CA GLY A 230 -3.78 5.85 -5.12
C GLY A 230 -2.47 5.06 -4.99
N LEU A 231 -1.48 5.57 -4.24
CA LEU A 231 -0.28 4.80 -3.87
C LEU A 231 -0.59 3.90 -2.68
N LEU A 232 -0.54 2.58 -2.89
CA LEU A 232 -0.83 1.58 -1.87
C LEU A 232 0.39 0.73 -1.55
N TYR A 233 0.52 0.36 -0.28
CA TYR A 233 1.47 -0.62 0.22
C TYR A 233 0.70 -1.80 0.83
N ALA A 234 1.13 -3.03 0.55
CA ALA A 234 0.50 -4.24 1.04
C ALA A 234 1.53 -5.21 1.63
N GLY A 235 1.13 -5.94 2.67
CA GLY A 235 1.93 -6.99 3.28
C GLY A 235 1.17 -8.32 3.32
N THR A 236 1.87 -9.39 2.95
CA THR A 236 1.33 -10.75 2.80
C THR A 236 2.09 -11.73 3.69
N LEU A 237 1.72 -13.02 3.61
CA LEU A 237 2.38 -14.11 4.33
C LEU A 237 3.88 -14.24 4.04
N GLU A 238 4.36 -13.83 2.85
CA GLU A 238 5.77 -14.02 2.46
C GLU A 238 6.48 -12.74 2.02
N GLY A 239 5.80 -11.59 1.91
CA GLY A 239 6.46 -10.38 1.42
C GLY A 239 5.65 -9.09 1.42
N ALA A 240 6.27 -8.04 0.87
CA ALA A 240 5.70 -6.71 0.69
C ALA A 240 5.47 -6.38 -0.79
N TYR A 241 4.43 -5.59 -1.06
CA TYR A 241 4.03 -5.16 -2.40
C TYR A 241 3.65 -3.67 -2.41
N VAL A 242 3.74 -3.05 -3.58
CA VAL A 242 3.36 -1.66 -3.84
C VAL A 242 2.47 -1.58 -5.09
N SER A 243 1.49 -0.67 -5.09
CA SER A 243 0.68 -0.33 -6.26
C SER A 243 0.66 1.18 -6.48
N PHE A 244 0.76 1.58 -7.74
CA PHE A 244 0.77 2.98 -8.18
C PHE A 244 -0.56 3.47 -8.75
N ASP A 245 -1.55 2.58 -8.83
CA ASP A 245 -2.81 2.78 -9.56
C ASP A 245 -4.05 2.30 -8.79
N GLN A 246 -3.99 2.45 -7.45
CA GLN A 246 -5.07 2.10 -6.52
C GLN A 246 -5.35 0.59 -6.43
N GLY A 247 -4.32 -0.23 -6.58
CA GLY A 247 -4.39 -1.69 -6.44
C GLY A 247 -4.89 -2.43 -7.67
N LYS A 248 -4.86 -1.79 -8.86
CA LYS A 248 -5.18 -2.48 -10.12
C LYS A 248 -4.02 -3.38 -10.53
N HIS A 249 -2.79 -2.88 -10.40
CA HIS A 249 -1.56 -3.65 -10.57
C HIS A 249 -0.67 -3.50 -9.34
N TRP A 250 -0.05 -4.60 -8.93
CA TRP A 250 0.90 -4.68 -7.83
C TRP A 250 2.29 -5.03 -8.35
N GLN A 251 3.31 -4.51 -7.69
CA GLN A 251 4.71 -4.87 -7.87
C GLN A 251 5.28 -5.33 -6.54
N THR A 252 6.28 -6.21 -6.57
CA THR A 252 6.97 -6.60 -5.35
C THR A 252 7.80 -5.43 -4.80
N LEU A 253 7.70 -5.19 -3.49
CA LEU A 253 8.53 -4.26 -2.73
C LEU A 253 9.57 -5.04 -1.89
N GLN A 254 9.87 -6.29 -2.26
CA GLN A 254 10.65 -7.20 -1.42
C GLN A 254 12.09 -6.71 -1.17
N GLN A 255 12.83 -6.32 -2.22
CA GLN A 255 14.23 -5.91 -2.12
C GLN A 255 15.08 -6.89 -1.28
N ASN A 256 15.73 -6.40 -0.23
CA ASN A 256 16.54 -7.16 0.73
C ASN A 256 15.71 -7.72 1.92
N LEU A 257 14.39 -7.46 1.99
CA LEU A 257 13.49 -7.99 3.01
C LEU A 257 13.47 -9.53 2.90
N PRO A 258 13.59 -10.28 4.01
CA PRO A 258 13.47 -11.73 3.96
C PRO A 258 12.05 -12.16 3.60
N ALA A 259 11.90 -13.32 2.95
CA ALA A 259 10.59 -13.94 2.75
C ALA A 259 9.98 -14.28 4.12
N THR A 260 8.98 -13.52 4.55
CA THR A 260 8.46 -13.53 5.92
C THR A 260 7.10 -12.82 5.98
N PRO A 261 6.21 -13.13 6.94
CA PRO A 261 4.94 -12.44 7.06
C PRO A 261 5.14 -10.97 7.41
N VAL A 262 4.63 -10.07 6.57
CA VAL A 262 4.61 -8.61 6.82
C VAL A 262 3.28 -8.26 7.48
N THR A 263 3.31 -8.03 8.79
CA THR A 263 2.10 -8.02 9.63
C THR A 263 1.52 -6.62 9.85
N ASP A 264 2.33 -5.57 9.73
CA ASP A 264 1.91 -4.17 9.72
C ASP A 264 2.83 -3.33 8.82
N LEU A 265 2.30 -2.23 8.30
CA LEU A 265 2.98 -1.22 7.51
C LEU A 265 2.56 0.16 8.02
N LYS A 266 3.48 1.13 8.05
CA LYS A 266 3.18 2.51 8.45
C LYS A 266 4.08 3.50 7.73
N VAL A 267 3.48 4.48 7.04
CA VAL A 267 4.20 5.67 6.58
C VAL A 267 4.39 6.64 7.74
N HIS A 268 5.60 7.17 7.90
CA HIS A 268 5.93 8.13 8.94
C HIS A 268 7.13 9.01 8.52
N HIS A 269 6.93 10.33 8.50
CA HIS A 269 7.98 11.32 8.13
C HIS A 269 8.65 11.11 6.76
N GLY A 270 7.97 10.45 5.82
CA GLY A 270 8.52 10.11 4.51
C GLY A 270 9.11 8.70 4.43
N ASP A 271 9.24 7.98 5.55
CA ASP A 271 9.70 6.59 5.56
C ASP A 271 8.53 5.60 5.58
N LEU A 272 8.73 4.39 5.05
CA LEU A 272 7.80 3.26 5.20
C LEU A 272 8.37 2.24 6.16
N LEU A 273 7.74 2.12 7.33
CA LEU A 273 8.08 1.14 8.36
C LEU A 273 7.28 -0.14 8.12
N ALA A 274 7.93 -1.29 8.23
CA ALA A 274 7.32 -2.62 8.15
C ALA A 274 7.59 -3.43 9.42
N SER A 275 6.57 -4.10 9.94
CA SER A 275 6.74 -5.12 10.98
C SER A 275 6.66 -6.51 10.38
N THR A 276 7.51 -7.41 10.86
CA THR A 276 7.56 -8.80 10.37
C THR A 276 7.31 -9.79 11.49
N MET A 277 6.76 -10.96 11.15
CA MET A 277 6.74 -12.09 12.08
C MET A 277 8.12 -12.76 12.12
N GLY A 278 8.88 -12.49 13.18
CA GLY A 278 10.13 -13.19 13.49
C GLY A 278 11.41 -12.61 12.88
N ARG A 279 11.35 -11.50 12.14
CA ARG A 279 12.51 -10.90 11.44
C ARG A 279 12.68 -9.39 11.70
N SER A 280 12.35 -8.93 12.90
CA SER A 280 12.46 -7.51 13.34
C SER A 280 11.53 -6.52 12.63
N PHE A 281 11.65 -5.24 12.99
CA PHE A 281 11.08 -4.12 12.23
C PHE A 281 12.09 -3.65 11.19
N TRP A 282 11.58 -3.19 10.05
CA TRP A 282 12.34 -2.68 8.91
C TRP A 282 11.88 -1.27 8.56
N VAL A 283 12.79 -0.47 8.00
CA VAL A 283 12.49 0.87 7.49
C VAL A 283 12.98 0.99 6.05
N MET A 284 12.08 1.35 5.14
CA MET A 284 12.44 1.90 3.84
C MET A 284 12.52 3.41 4.00
N ASP A 285 13.74 3.93 4.14
CA ASP A 285 14.03 5.35 4.24
C ASP A 285 13.61 6.08 2.95
N ASP A 286 13.00 7.26 3.07
CA ASP A 286 12.59 8.15 1.97
C ASP A 286 11.82 7.46 0.81
N ILE A 287 10.49 7.43 0.91
CA ILE A 287 9.57 6.94 -0.13
C ILE A 287 9.18 8.02 -1.16
N ALA A 288 9.82 9.20 -1.16
CA ALA A 288 9.53 10.26 -2.14
C ALA A 288 9.63 9.78 -3.61
N PRO A 289 10.56 8.89 -4.00
CA PRO A 289 10.57 8.37 -5.37
C PRO A 289 9.34 7.51 -5.72
N LEU A 290 8.82 6.72 -4.77
CA LEU A 290 7.58 5.97 -4.98
C LEU A 290 6.38 6.92 -5.17
N ARG A 291 6.34 8.02 -4.41
CA ARG A 291 5.32 9.07 -4.57
C ARG A 291 5.47 9.79 -5.91
N GLN A 292 6.68 10.10 -6.35
CA GLN A 292 6.95 10.70 -7.66
C GLN A 292 6.50 9.79 -8.82
N LEU A 293 6.71 8.46 -8.69
CA LEU A 293 6.26 7.48 -9.67
C LEU A 293 4.73 7.38 -9.71
N ALA A 294 4.05 7.26 -8.56
CA ALA A 294 2.58 7.32 -8.47
C ALA A 294 2.01 8.60 -9.09
N ALA A 295 2.63 9.75 -8.82
CA ALA A 295 2.27 11.05 -9.39
C ALA A 295 2.53 11.16 -10.91
N SER A 296 3.27 10.21 -11.50
CA SER A 296 3.49 10.13 -12.95
C SER A 296 2.44 9.23 -13.64
N VAL A 297 2.01 8.15 -12.98
CA VAL A 297 0.92 7.26 -13.43
C VAL A 297 -0.44 7.97 -13.41
N THR A 298 -0.67 8.81 -12.40
CA THR A 298 -1.96 9.53 -12.20
C THR A 298 -2.10 10.80 -13.03
N LYS A 299 -1.01 11.33 -13.61
CA LYS A 299 -1.09 12.50 -14.50
C LYS A 299 -1.53 12.07 -15.90
N PRO A 300 -2.53 12.73 -16.52
CA PRO A 300 -2.81 12.50 -17.93
C PRO A 300 -1.56 12.81 -18.74
N ALA A 301 -1.24 11.93 -19.70
CA ALA A 301 -0.07 12.10 -20.55
C ALA A 301 -0.11 13.50 -21.19
N ARG A 302 0.89 14.33 -20.90
CA ARG A 302 1.05 15.61 -21.62
C ARG A 302 1.17 15.27 -23.09
N SER A 303 0.23 15.74 -23.90
CA SER A 303 0.45 15.87 -25.33
C SER A 303 1.75 16.64 -25.51
N ARG A 304 2.77 15.98 -26.04
CA ARG A 304 3.97 16.66 -26.51
C ARG A 304 3.52 17.49 -27.71
N THR A 305 3.20 18.76 -27.50
CA THR A 305 3.32 19.72 -28.58
C THR A 305 4.78 19.65 -29.03
N THR A 306 4.99 19.40 -30.31
CA THR A 306 6.34 19.28 -30.89
C THR A 306 6.90 20.68 -31.12
N ASP A 307 6.93 21.49 -30.06
CA ASP A 307 7.55 22.81 -30.02
C ASP A 307 9.07 22.63 -29.89
N SER A 308 9.65 21.93 -30.87
CA SER A 308 11.06 22.02 -31.17
C SER A 308 11.31 23.41 -31.74
N PRO A 309 12.16 24.26 -31.12
CA PRO A 309 12.44 25.60 -31.62
C PRO A 309 13.03 25.64 -33.05
N ASN A 310 13.42 24.47 -33.59
CA ASN A 310 14.11 24.28 -34.86
C ASN A 310 13.21 23.73 -35.99
N GLN A 311 11.88 23.76 -35.87
CA GLN A 311 10.96 23.35 -36.95
C GLN A 311 10.16 24.50 -37.62
N ALA A 312 10.57 25.75 -37.41
CA ALA A 312 10.12 26.88 -38.24
C ALA A 312 10.80 26.84 -39.62
N GLY A 313 10.40 25.91 -40.49
CA GLY A 313 11.15 25.67 -41.75
C GLY A 313 10.55 24.69 -42.76
N ALA A 314 9.23 24.51 -42.84
CA ALA A 314 8.59 23.77 -43.93
C ALA A 314 7.18 24.32 -44.22
N ILE A 315 7.07 25.23 -45.20
CA ILE A 315 5.77 25.64 -45.74
C ILE A 315 5.41 24.64 -46.85
N ASP A 316 4.40 23.80 -46.60
CA ASP A 316 3.89 22.85 -47.60
C ASP A 316 2.91 23.54 -48.56
N ILE A 317 3.44 24.02 -49.69
CA ILE A 317 2.70 24.69 -50.77
C ILE A 317 2.19 23.69 -51.82
N THR A 318 1.31 22.76 -51.43
CA THR A 318 0.55 21.94 -52.40
C THR A 318 -0.94 21.73 -52.04
N ARG A 319 -1.74 22.81 -52.03
CA ARG A 319 -3.19 22.68 -52.30
C ARG A 319 -3.82 23.94 -52.92
N ALA A 320 -3.92 23.94 -54.25
CA ALA A 320 -4.83 24.84 -54.96
C ALA A 320 -6.28 24.35 -54.80
N GLY A 321 -7.21 25.24 -54.42
CA GLY A 321 -8.56 24.82 -54.02
C GLY A 321 -9.55 25.97 -53.78
N ALA A 322 -9.62 26.93 -54.70
CA ALA A 322 -10.68 27.92 -54.91
C ALA A 322 -11.66 28.26 -53.75
N ARG A 323 -11.55 29.49 -53.23
CA ARG A 323 -12.66 30.47 -53.25
C ARG A 323 -12.13 31.90 -53.04
N ALA A 324 -12.75 32.85 -53.72
CA ALA A 324 -12.40 34.26 -53.65
C ALA A 324 -13.08 34.94 -52.47
N ASP A 325 -12.41 35.91 -51.85
CA ASP A 325 -12.97 37.26 -51.78
C ASP A 325 -11.87 38.35 -51.70
N ARG A 326 -12.28 39.60 -51.85
CA ARG A 326 -11.47 40.79 -52.20
C ARG A 326 -10.69 41.38 -51.02
N GLY A 327 -9.54 42.02 -51.29
CA GLY A 327 -9.03 43.07 -50.39
C GLY A 327 -7.57 43.51 -50.54
N ALA A 328 -7.38 44.72 -51.12
CA ALA A 328 -6.24 45.64 -50.95
C ALA A 328 -4.84 45.28 -51.52
N PHE A 329 -4.24 46.29 -52.14
CA PHE A 329 -2.90 46.30 -52.76
C PHE A 329 -1.83 46.80 -51.78
N ALA A 330 -0.58 46.34 -51.97
CA ALA A 330 0.61 47.19 -51.82
C ALA A 330 1.77 46.63 -52.67
N THR A 331 2.33 47.45 -53.57
CA THR A 331 3.42 47.09 -54.50
C THR A 331 4.59 48.05 -54.40
N VAL A 332 5.81 47.53 -54.23
CA VAL A 332 7.12 48.12 -54.60
C VAL A 332 8.01 46.88 -54.89
N ARG A 333 8.53 46.61 -56.12
CA ARG A 333 9.72 47.22 -56.78
C ARG A 333 10.98 47.18 -55.88
N ASP A 334 12.24 47.10 -56.30
CA ASP A 334 13.01 46.85 -57.55
C ASP A 334 14.50 46.69 -57.05
N LEU A 335 15.51 46.11 -57.70
CA LEU A 335 15.75 45.39 -58.97
C LEU A 335 17.14 44.70 -58.84
N ASP A 336 17.40 43.60 -59.59
CA ASP A 336 18.71 43.17 -60.16
C ASP A 336 19.98 42.93 -59.27
N ALA A 337 21.03 42.22 -59.72
CA ALA A 337 21.20 41.07 -60.65
C ALA A 337 22.70 40.62 -60.64
N LEU A 338 23.06 39.61 -61.46
CA LEU A 338 24.42 39.34 -62.02
C LEU A 338 25.52 38.86 -61.02
N GLU A 339 26.49 37.98 -61.37
CA GLU A 339 26.65 37.11 -62.54
C GLU A 339 27.58 35.90 -62.25
N SER A 340 27.75 35.05 -63.27
CA SER A 340 28.54 33.82 -63.32
C SER A 340 30.07 33.97 -63.24
N ALA A 341 30.75 32.89 -62.81
CA ALA A 341 31.95 32.38 -63.50
C ALA A 341 32.10 30.85 -63.27
N GLN A 342 32.72 30.15 -64.23
CA GLN A 342 32.70 28.68 -64.37
C GLN A 342 34.16 28.07 -64.41
N PRO A 343 34.42 26.77 -64.73
CA PRO A 343 35.43 25.98 -64.00
C PRO A 343 36.64 25.53 -64.85
N THR A 344 37.63 24.87 -64.24
CA THR A 344 38.61 23.99 -64.94
C THR A 344 39.09 22.80 -64.09
N ALA A 345 39.67 21.79 -64.76
CA ALA A 345 39.82 20.41 -64.29
C ALA A 345 41.26 19.97 -63.91
N ALA A 346 41.42 18.69 -63.56
CA ALA A 346 42.52 18.10 -62.79
C ALA A 346 43.72 17.52 -63.57
N LYS A 347 44.79 17.13 -62.83
CA LYS A 347 45.76 16.05 -63.18
C LYS A 347 46.51 15.48 -61.94
N PRO A 348 46.86 14.18 -61.88
CA PRO A 348 47.63 13.51 -60.80
C PRO A 348 49.07 13.09 -61.28
N PRO A 349 49.88 12.18 -60.64
CA PRO A 349 49.85 11.48 -59.33
C PRO A 349 51.22 11.54 -58.55
N ILE A 350 51.54 10.51 -57.72
CA ILE A 350 52.77 10.21 -56.91
C ILE A 350 52.76 10.83 -55.48
N GLY A 351 53.14 10.16 -54.36
CA GLY A 351 53.47 8.75 -54.09
C GLY A 351 54.36 8.55 -52.83
N GLN A 352 53.82 7.98 -51.72
CA GLN A 352 54.47 7.71 -50.41
C GLN A 352 54.90 8.97 -49.60
N ASP A 353 54.83 9.07 -48.26
CA ASP A 353 54.81 8.03 -47.22
C ASP A 353 54.18 8.50 -45.85
N ALA A 354 54.00 7.56 -44.92
CA ALA A 354 53.95 7.71 -43.44
C ALA A 354 52.69 8.20 -42.63
N ARG A 355 52.13 7.24 -41.86
CA ARG A 355 51.42 7.30 -40.53
C ARG A 355 49.92 7.68 -40.47
N PRO A 356 49.11 6.97 -39.64
CA PRO A 356 47.66 7.17 -39.56
C PRO A 356 47.25 8.26 -38.55
N ALA A 357 46.27 9.08 -38.94
CA ALA A 357 45.57 10.00 -38.05
C ALA A 357 44.04 9.90 -38.23
N GLN A 358 43.34 9.75 -37.09
CA GLN A 358 41.91 10.04 -36.86
C GLN A 358 40.88 9.58 -37.90
N GLY A 359 40.30 8.39 -37.66
CA GLY A 359 39.09 7.94 -38.34
C GLY A 359 37.80 8.56 -37.78
N SER A 360 37.17 9.41 -38.59
CA SER A 360 35.72 9.61 -38.77
C SER A 360 34.75 9.36 -37.59
N ARG A 361 34.04 10.43 -37.17
CA ARG A 361 32.69 10.31 -36.59
C ARG A 361 31.73 9.75 -37.64
N ALA A 362 31.22 8.54 -37.44
CA ALA A 362 30.05 8.04 -38.15
C ALA A 362 28.76 8.57 -37.50
N ALA A 363 27.78 8.96 -38.33
CA ALA A 363 26.51 9.50 -37.85
C ALA A 363 25.57 8.37 -37.39
N LEU A 364 25.10 8.44 -36.14
CA LEU A 364 24.03 7.57 -35.62
C LEU A 364 22.66 8.17 -35.95
N GLY A 365 22.13 7.79 -37.11
CA GLY A 365 20.77 8.14 -37.54
C GLY A 365 19.80 6.97 -37.36
N SER A 366 19.15 6.88 -36.21
CA SER A 366 17.80 6.30 -36.09
C SER A 366 17.18 6.70 -34.74
N SER A 367 16.20 7.58 -34.77
CA SER A 367 15.40 7.89 -33.57
C SER A 367 14.45 6.73 -33.28
N LEU A 368 14.77 5.91 -32.29
CA LEU A 368 13.82 4.96 -31.72
C LEU A 368 12.58 5.73 -31.22
N ALA A 369 11.42 5.41 -31.78
CA ALA A 369 10.16 6.00 -31.35
C ALA A 369 9.85 5.57 -29.91
N ILE A 370 9.93 6.52 -28.97
CA ILE A 370 9.59 6.29 -27.57
C ILE A 370 8.08 5.98 -27.49
N LYS A 371 7.72 4.77 -27.06
CA LYS A 371 6.32 4.38 -26.84
C LYS A 371 5.64 5.30 -25.81
N PRO A 372 4.33 5.57 -25.96
CA PRO A 372 3.52 6.14 -24.89
C PRO A 372 3.59 5.26 -23.63
N PHE A 373 3.50 5.89 -22.46
CA PHE A 373 3.52 5.22 -21.17
C PHE A 373 2.24 4.39 -20.96
N ASP A 374 2.37 3.07 -20.84
CA ASP A 374 1.27 2.11 -20.77
C ASP A 374 1.24 1.30 -19.46
N GLY A 375 2.07 1.66 -18.48
CA GLY A 375 2.20 0.96 -17.18
C GLY A 375 2.95 -0.37 -17.23
N SER A 376 3.12 -1.00 -18.41
CA SER A 376 3.75 -2.33 -18.53
C SER A 376 5.28 -2.34 -18.42
N ASN A 377 5.90 -1.16 -18.30
CA ASN A 377 7.36 -0.98 -18.42
C ASN A 377 8.00 -0.30 -17.19
N VAL A 378 7.26 -0.05 -16.11
CA VAL A 378 7.85 0.40 -14.84
C VAL A 378 8.19 -0.84 -14.01
N PHE A 379 9.35 -1.41 -14.25
CA PHE A 379 9.98 -2.27 -13.25
C PHE A 379 10.73 -1.33 -12.30
N LEU A 380 10.19 -1.11 -11.09
CA LEU A 380 10.88 -0.31 -10.06
C LEU A 380 12.32 -0.76 -9.84
N PHE A 381 12.53 -2.07 -9.92
CA PHE A 381 13.72 -2.78 -9.47
C PHE A 381 14.05 -3.88 -10.48
N THR A 382 15.26 -3.87 -11.02
CA THR A 382 15.85 -5.09 -11.58
C THR A 382 16.07 -6.06 -10.42
N PRO A 383 15.57 -7.30 -10.45
CA PRO A 383 15.80 -8.26 -9.38
C PRO A 383 17.29 -8.61 -9.27
N ALA A 384 18.01 -7.91 -8.40
CA ALA A 384 19.36 -8.30 -8.02
C ALA A 384 19.30 -9.67 -7.32
N PRO A 385 20.22 -10.61 -7.61
CA PRO A 385 20.37 -11.80 -6.79
C PRO A 385 20.62 -11.37 -5.35
N ALA A 386 19.68 -11.65 -4.45
CA ALA A 386 19.88 -11.44 -3.03
C ALA A 386 20.98 -12.41 -2.55
N TYR A 387 22.22 -11.92 -2.49
CA TYR A 387 23.36 -12.69 -2.02
C TYR A 387 23.19 -12.99 -0.53
N ARG A 388 22.60 -14.15 -0.23
CA ARG A 388 22.54 -14.70 1.13
C ARG A 388 23.96 -14.80 1.67
N VAL A 389 24.28 -14.03 2.69
CA VAL A 389 25.53 -14.16 3.43
C VAL A 389 25.47 -15.46 4.23
N HIS A 390 26.04 -16.54 3.68
CA HIS A 390 26.34 -17.74 4.44
C HIS A 390 27.58 -17.47 5.29
N TYR A 391 27.42 -16.80 6.43
CA TYR A 391 28.51 -16.68 7.40
C TYR A 391 28.65 -17.95 8.25
N SER A 392 29.86 -18.49 8.31
CA SER A 392 30.20 -19.64 9.15
C SER A 392 30.49 -19.16 10.58
N PRO A 393 29.73 -19.58 11.60
CA PRO A 393 29.86 -19.03 12.93
C PRO A 393 31.06 -19.63 13.69
N SER A 394 31.62 -18.83 14.59
CA SER A 394 32.21 -19.35 15.83
C SER A 394 31.11 -19.92 16.73
N GLY A 395 30.58 -21.10 16.38
CA GLY A 395 29.49 -21.78 17.11
C GLY A 395 28.44 -22.41 16.18
N GLY A 396 28.74 -23.59 15.63
CA GLY A 396 27.94 -24.21 14.56
C GLY A 396 26.54 -24.70 14.94
N ARG A 397 25.51 -23.98 14.50
CA ARG A 397 24.18 -24.54 14.18
C ARG A 397 23.67 -23.93 12.85
N PRO A 398 23.61 -24.71 11.75
CA PRO A 398 23.33 -24.20 10.40
C PRO A 398 21.84 -23.89 10.14
N ASP A 399 20.99 -24.04 11.14
CA ASP A 399 19.52 -23.99 11.11
C ASP A 399 18.92 -22.74 11.79
N VAL A 400 19.75 -21.86 12.39
CA VAL A 400 19.27 -20.64 13.06
C VAL A 400 19.24 -19.46 12.07
N PRO A 401 18.08 -18.83 11.82
CA PRO A 401 18.03 -17.62 11.01
C PRO A 401 18.71 -16.45 11.72
N GLU A 402 19.60 -15.76 11.01
CA GLU A 402 20.19 -14.51 11.48
C GLU A 402 19.10 -13.44 11.65
N TYR A 403 19.09 -12.80 12.83
CA TYR A 403 18.28 -11.62 13.08
C TYR A 403 18.99 -10.43 12.42
N PRO A 404 18.28 -9.60 11.62
CA PRO A 404 18.90 -8.40 11.09
C PRO A 404 19.28 -7.45 12.25
N PRO A 405 20.34 -6.64 12.10
CA PRO A 405 20.78 -5.71 13.14
C PRO A 405 19.66 -4.73 13.53
N ALA A 406 19.77 -4.18 14.75
CA ALA A 406 18.82 -3.17 15.21
C ALA A 406 18.85 -1.94 14.26
N GLY A 407 17.70 -1.63 13.65
CA GLY A 407 17.60 -0.60 12.60
C GLY A 407 17.79 -1.15 11.17
N ALA A 408 17.27 -2.34 10.88
CA ALA A 408 17.30 -2.95 9.55
C ALA A 408 16.66 -2.04 8.48
N ARG A 409 17.39 -1.82 7.38
CA ARG A 409 16.97 -0.94 6.28
C ARG A 409 16.53 -1.75 5.07
N ILE A 410 15.49 -1.30 4.39
CA ILE A 410 15.09 -1.80 3.07
C ILE A 410 15.83 -0.98 2.02
N ASP A 411 16.95 -1.50 1.53
CA ASP A 411 17.73 -0.87 0.47
C ASP A 411 16.99 -1.00 -0.86
N TYR A 412 17.01 0.03 -1.70
CA TYR A 412 16.31 0.02 -2.99
C TYR A 412 17.06 0.82 -4.05
N TYR A 413 16.92 0.41 -5.31
CA TYR A 413 17.60 1.02 -6.46
C TYR A 413 16.60 1.27 -7.58
N LEU A 414 16.39 2.53 -7.96
CA LEU A 414 15.57 2.87 -9.11
C LEU A 414 16.35 2.58 -10.38
N ALA A 415 15.82 1.70 -11.25
CA ALA A 415 16.45 1.45 -12.54
C ALA A 415 16.59 2.75 -13.35
N ALA A 416 17.78 3.00 -13.90
CA ALA A 416 17.98 4.12 -14.81
C ALA A 416 17.13 3.93 -16.07
N SER A 417 16.83 5.01 -16.80
CA SER A 417 16.10 4.92 -18.08
C SER A 417 16.86 4.17 -19.20
N SER A 418 18.13 3.79 -18.96
CA SER A 418 18.92 2.87 -19.79
C SER A 418 18.75 1.39 -19.42
N GLY A 419 18.19 1.06 -18.25
CA GLY A 419 18.12 -0.29 -17.69
C GLY A 419 19.32 -0.69 -16.83
N ASP A 420 20.30 0.20 -16.65
CA ASP A 420 21.43 -0.02 -15.74
C ASP A 420 21.04 0.25 -14.27
N VAL A 421 21.75 -0.40 -13.34
CA VAL A 421 21.57 -0.32 -11.87
C VAL A 421 22.83 0.28 -11.24
#